data_AF-A0A960V8F4-F1
#
_entry.id   AF-A0A960V8F4-F1
#
_cell.length_a   1.000
_cell.length_b   1.000
_cell.length_c   1.000
_cell.angle_alpha   90.00
_cell.angle_beta   90.00
_cell.angle_gamma   90.00
#
_symmetry.space_group_name_H-M   'P 1'
#
loop_
_entity.id
_entity.type
_entity.pdbx_description
1 polymer ?
#
loop_
_entity_poly.entity_id
_entity_poly.type
_entity_poly.pdbx_seq_one_letter_code
_entity_poly.pdbx_strand_id
1 'polypeptide(L)'
;YEIETNLNSLVPLNELLLPEDERTRLGSEILIKNGKITKKLDHCVTSENLESEYFFHIKNKAKEYGILVSTENNPFPLNYFQIYTPNLNSIAIEPMSSCADVFNNPNSIPTCLQPKQSLLFFVKIVLTN
;
A
#
# COMPACT_ATOMS: atom_id res chain seq x y z
N TYR A 1 10.42 14.00 -2.19
CA TYR A 1 9.11 13.84 -2.83
C TYR A 1 8.04 14.07 -1.80
N GLU A 2 6.77 14.08 -2.20
CA GLU A 2 5.57 14.08 -1.37
C GLU A 2 4.63 13.05 -1.99
N ILE A 3 4.13 12.12 -1.18
CA ILE A 3 3.18 11.10 -1.63
C ILE A 3 1.85 11.39 -0.96
N GLU A 4 0.83 11.65 -1.76
CA GLU A 4 -0.56 11.82 -1.36
C GLU A 4 -1.36 10.61 -1.88
N THR A 5 -2.22 10.04 -1.04
CA THR A 5 -3.02 8.85 -1.36
C THR A 5 -4.36 8.88 -0.60
N ASN A 6 -5.37 8.16 -1.10
CA ASN A 6 -6.64 7.90 -0.41
C ASN A 6 -6.55 6.79 0.66
N LEU A 7 -5.41 6.11 0.79
CA LEU A 7 -5.19 5.15 1.88
C LEU A 7 -5.10 5.88 3.22
N ASN A 8 -5.80 5.36 4.23
CA ASN A 8 -6.08 6.09 5.48
C ASN A 8 -5.62 5.38 6.76
N SER A 9 -4.99 4.22 6.64
CA SER A 9 -4.55 3.42 7.78
C SER A 9 -3.14 2.88 7.58
N LEU A 10 -2.31 2.97 8.61
CA LEU A 10 -1.02 2.31 8.68
C LEU A 10 -1.20 0.95 9.35
N VAL A 11 -0.54 -0.08 8.82
CA VAL A 11 -0.33 -1.34 9.54
C VAL A 11 0.97 -1.20 10.33
N PRO A 12 0.93 -0.95 11.65
CA PRO A 12 2.15 -0.85 12.44
C PRO A 12 2.86 -2.19 12.47
N LEU A 13 4.19 -2.11 12.54
CA LEU A 13 5.06 -3.27 12.61
C LEU A 13 5.86 -3.22 13.91
N ASN A 14 6.06 -4.37 14.53
CA ASN A 14 6.96 -4.52 15.66
C ASN A 14 8.44 -4.49 15.20
N GLU A 15 9.38 -4.63 16.15
CA GLU A 15 10.83 -4.62 15.88
C GLU A 15 11.30 -5.74 14.93
N LEU A 16 10.49 -6.79 14.74
CA LEU A 16 10.74 -7.90 13.81
C LEU A 16 10.08 -7.68 12.43
N LEU A 17 9.51 -6.50 12.20
CA LEU A 17 8.77 -6.15 10.99
C LEU A 17 7.49 -6.98 10.78
N LEU A 18 6.88 -7.47 11.86
CA LEU A 18 5.61 -8.20 11.83
C LEU A 18 4.45 -7.27 12.21
N PRO A 19 3.25 -7.45 11.63
CA PRO A 19 2.08 -6.63 11.96
C PRO A 19 1.73 -6.70 13.45
N GLU A 20 1.43 -5.55 14.03
CA GLU A 20 0.77 -5.47 15.34
C GLU A 20 -0.76 -5.44 15.17
N ASP A 21 -1.50 -5.89 16.19
CA ASP A 21 -2.96 -6.01 16.13
C ASP A 21 -3.69 -4.65 16.07
N GLU A 22 -3.06 -3.59 16.57
CA GLU A 22 -3.64 -2.25 16.57
C GLU A 22 -3.44 -1.58 15.20
N ARG A 23 -4.49 -1.04 14.58
CA ARG A 23 -4.34 -0.18 13.39
C ARG A 23 -4.17 1.26 13.82
N THR A 24 -3.14 1.93 13.34
CA THR A 24 -3.00 3.38 13.55
C THR A 24 -3.69 4.11 12.42
N ARG A 25 -4.80 4.81 12.73
CA ARG A 25 -5.44 5.71 11.77
C ARG A 25 -4.45 6.79 11.36
N LEU A 26 -4.25 6.94 10.04
CA LEU A 26 -3.55 8.09 9.51
C LEU A 26 -4.53 9.27 9.51
N GLY A 27 -4.10 10.45 9.99
CA GLY A 27 -4.74 11.69 9.57
C GLY A 27 -4.59 11.87 8.05
N SER A 28 -4.99 13.02 7.49
CA SER A 28 -4.68 13.40 6.09
C SER A 28 -3.17 13.62 5.82
N GLU A 29 -2.31 12.94 6.56
CA GLU A 29 -0.87 13.14 6.63
C GLU A 29 -0.13 12.35 5.56
N ILE A 30 0.08 13.05 4.44
CA ILE A 30 1.37 13.17 3.75
C ILE A 30 2.48 12.25 4.30
N LEU A 31 2.84 11.20 3.57
CA LEU A 31 3.96 10.31 3.94
C LEU A 31 5.34 10.98 3.72
N ILE A 32 5.43 12.11 2.98
CA ILE A 32 6.68 12.86 2.75
C ILE A 32 6.39 14.35 2.50
N LYS A 33 7.01 15.31 3.22
CA LYS A 33 6.77 16.77 3.03
C LYS A 33 8.05 17.48 2.55
N ASN A 34 7.95 18.40 1.59
CA ASN A 34 9.03 19.33 1.17
C ASN A 34 10.33 18.70 0.61
N GLY A 35 10.28 17.55 -0.06
CA GLY A 35 11.47 17.02 -0.73
C GLY A 35 12.51 16.37 0.21
N LYS A 36 12.25 16.31 1.53
CA LYS A 36 13.02 15.53 2.49
C LYS A 36 12.26 14.25 2.84
N ILE A 37 12.87 13.09 2.59
CA ILE A 37 12.46 11.82 3.21
C ILE A 37 12.71 12.00 4.72
N THR A 38 11.66 12.19 5.51
CA THR A 38 11.80 12.36 6.97
C THR A 38 12.04 11.02 7.67
N LYS A 39 11.68 9.89 7.04
CA LYS A 39 12.03 8.50 7.40
C LYS A 39 12.09 7.64 6.14
N LYS A 40 13.03 6.70 6.06
CA LYS A 40 13.01 5.60 5.06
C LYS A 40 11.62 4.98 5.08
N LEU A 41 10.93 4.98 3.96
CA LEU A 41 9.61 4.35 3.85
C LEU A 41 9.81 2.86 3.65
N ASP A 42 9.20 2.08 4.53
CA ASP A 42 9.04 0.64 4.47
C ASP A 42 7.79 0.26 5.27
N HIS A 43 6.63 0.66 4.76
CA HIS A 43 5.37 0.55 5.50
C HIS A 43 4.26 -0.05 4.65
N CYS A 44 3.45 -0.88 5.28
CA CYS A 44 2.20 -1.36 4.74
C CYS A 44 1.08 -0.39 5.14
N VAL A 45 0.34 0.10 4.15
CA VAL A 45 -0.82 0.98 4.32
C VAL A 45 -2.06 0.32 3.75
N THR A 46 -3.22 0.67 4.28
CA THR A 46 -4.51 0.11 3.89
C THR A 46 -5.61 1.16 3.96
N SER A 47 -6.78 0.87 3.39
CA SER A 47 -8.00 1.66 3.60
C SER A 47 -8.97 0.87 4.48
N GLU A 48 -9.57 1.56 5.46
CA GLU A 48 -10.72 1.03 6.21
C GLU A 48 -11.93 0.79 5.29
N ASN A 49 -12.02 1.52 4.17
CA ASN A 49 -13.06 1.38 3.18
C ASN A 49 -12.54 0.64 1.95
N LEU A 50 -13.26 -0.40 1.52
CA LEU A 50 -12.93 -1.09 0.27
C LEU A 50 -13.21 -0.16 -0.91
N GLU A 51 -12.18 0.10 -1.71
CA GLU A 51 -12.24 0.94 -2.89
C GLU A 51 -11.78 0.13 -4.10
N SER A 52 -12.31 0.44 -5.28
CA SER A 52 -11.88 -0.19 -6.54
C SER A 52 -10.66 0.51 -7.15
N GLU A 53 -10.40 1.75 -6.73
CA GLU A 53 -9.34 2.60 -7.25
C GLU A 53 -8.60 3.30 -6.11
N TYR A 54 -7.28 3.28 -6.20
CA TYR A 54 -6.36 3.91 -5.26
C TYR A 54 -5.44 4.87 -6.00
N PHE A 55 -5.25 6.08 -5.49
CA PHE A 55 -4.36 7.06 -6.12
C PHE A 55 -3.08 7.26 -5.32
N PHE A 56 -2.01 7.58 -6.04
CA PHE A 56 -0.72 7.96 -5.50
C PHE A 56 -0.22 9.16 -6.30
N HIS A 57 -0.32 10.36 -5.73
CA HIS A 57 0.28 11.57 -6.31
C HIS A 57 1.67 11.77 -5.73
N ILE A 58 2.68 11.68 -6.60
CA ILE A 58 4.09 11.83 -6.26
C ILE A 58 4.56 13.21 -6.71
N LYS A 59 4.67 14.13 -5.76
CA LYS A 59 5.09 15.51 -5.98
C LYS A 59 6.58 15.69 -5.65
N ASN A 60 7.32 16.44 -6.47
CA ASN A 60 8.64 16.98 -6.14
C ASN A 60 8.71 18.46 -6.55
N LYS A 61 9.71 19.19 -6.04
CA LYS A 61 9.92 20.63 -6.32
C LYS A 61 9.89 21.03 -7.80
N ALA A 62 10.17 20.09 -8.71
CA ALA A 62 10.24 20.35 -10.16
C ALA A 62 9.13 19.70 -10.98
N LYS A 63 8.43 18.68 -10.44
CA LYS A 63 7.51 17.83 -11.22
C LYS A 63 6.44 17.22 -10.32
N GLU A 64 5.24 17.10 -10.86
CA GLU A 64 4.14 16.34 -10.28
C GLU A 64 3.86 15.15 -11.20
N TYR A 65 3.65 13.99 -10.59
CA TYR A 65 3.31 12.75 -11.28
C TYR A 65 2.17 12.10 -10.53
N GLY A 66 1.13 11.68 -11.24
CA GLY A 66 0.09 10.86 -10.64
C GLY A 66 0.19 9.41 -11.10
N ILE A 67 -0.11 8.50 -10.19
CA ILE A 67 -0.28 7.08 -10.46
C ILE A 67 -1.66 6.69 -9.92
N LEU A 68 -2.49 6.12 -10.77
CA LEU A 68 -3.73 5.48 -10.36
C LEU A 68 -3.54 3.98 -10.43
N VAL A 69 -3.87 3.29 -9.34
CA VAL A 69 -3.89 1.84 -9.24
C VAL A 69 -5.34 1.39 -9.08
N SER A 70 -5.86 0.71 -10.10
CA SER A 70 -7.19 0.09 -10.06
C SER A 70 -7.06 -1.41 -9.87
N THR A 71 -7.85 -1.95 -8.96
CA THR A 71 -7.84 -3.36 -8.55
C THR A 71 -9.21 -3.99 -8.74
N GLU A 72 -9.93 -3.61 -9.79
CA GLU A 72 -11.25 -4.13 -10.10
C GLU A 72 -11.25 -5.62 -10.46
N ASN A 73 -12.40 -6.27 -10.23
CA ASN A 73 -12.67 -7.67 -10.61
C ASN A 73 -11.77 -8.71 -9.94
N ASN A 74 -11.20 -8.39 -8.79
CA ASN A 74 -10.44 -9.36 -8.00
C ASN A 74 -11.37 -10.18 -7.10
N PRO A 75 -11.13 -11.50 -6.96
CA PRO A 75 -11.89 -12.36 -6.05
C PRO A 75 -11.67 -11.97 -4.58
N PHE A 76 -10.57 -11.27 -4.29
CA PHE A 76 -10.28 -10.65 -3.00
C PHE A 76 -9.80 -9.21 -3.22
N PRO A 77 -10.24 -8.25 -2.39
CA PRO A 77 -9.78 -6.88 -2.51
C PRO A 77 -8.26 -6.78 -2.29
N LEU A 78 -7.58 -6.02 -3.15
CA LEU A 78 -6.17 -5.66 -3.00
C LEU A 78 -6.07 -4.33 -2.24
N ASN A 79 -6.49 -4.35 -0.98
CA ASN A 79 -6.65 -3.15 -0.15
C ASN A 79 -5.42 -2.85 0.73
N TYR A 80 -4.34 -3.61 0.59
CA TYR A 80 -3.07 -3.34 1.26
C TYR A 80 -2.04 -2.89 0.23
N PHE A 81 -1.18 -1.96 0.60
CA PHE A 81 -0.11 -1.46 -0.26
C PHE A 81 1.18 -1.34 0.54
N GLN A 82 2.25 -2.00 0.08
CA GLN A 82 3.59 -1.71 0.58
C GLN A 82 4.10 -0.46 -0.12
N ILE A 83 4.51 0.54 0.65
CA ILE A 83 5.20 1.73 0.14
C ILE A 83 6.62 1.70 0.68
N TYR A 84 7.56 1.50 -0.24
CA TYR A 84 8.97 1.33 0.08
C TYR A 84 9.86 2.26 -0.74
N THR A 85 10.96 2.73 -0.14
CA THR A 85 11.98 3.55 -0.82
C THR A 85 13.33 2.83 -0.79
N PRO A 86 13.67 2.06 -1.85
CA PRO A 86 14.93 1.30 -1.86
C PRO A 86 16.17 2.16 -1.85
N ASN A 87 16.09 3.31 -2.50
CA ASN A 87 17.13 4.30 -2.60
C ASN A 87 16.50 5.70 -2.74
N LEU A 88 17.33 6.73 -2.88
CA LEU A 88 16.87 8.12 -2.97
C LEU A 88 16.14 8.46 -4.28
N ASN A 89 16.14 7.55 -5.27
CA ASN A 89 15.70 7.82 -6.64
C ASN A 89 14.51 6.98 -7.08
N SER A 90 13.96 6.13 -6.21
CA SER A 90 12.85 5.23 -6.56
C SER A 90 11.90 5.03 -5.39
N ILE A 91 10.66 4.77 -5.73
CA ILE A 91 9.58 4.41 -4.81
C ILE A 91 8.94 3.14 -5.37
N ALA A 92 8.77 2.13 -4.53
CA ALA A 92 7.95 0.96 -4.81
C ALA A 92 6.58 1.16 -4.19
N ILE A 93 5.54 0.85 -4.97
CA ILE A 93 4.14 0.82 -4.54
C ILE A 93 3.62 -0.56 -4.95
N GLU A 94 3.38 -1.42 -3.97
CA GLU A 94 3.08 -2.83 -4.22
C GLU A 94 1.66 -3.13 -3.72
N PRO A 95 0.67 -3.33 -4.60
CA PRO A 95 -0.66 -3.78 -4.19
C PRO A 95 -0.59 -5.21 -3.66
N MET A 96 -1.27 -5.45 -2.54
CA MET A 96 -1.26 -6.72 -1.82
C MET A 96 -2.69 -7.10 -1.42
N SER A 97 -2.97 -8.41 -1.45
CA SER A 97 -4.24 -8.97 -0.96
C SER A 97 -4.31 -9.07 0.56
N SER A 98 -3.19 -8.86 1.25
CA SER A 98 -3.05 -9.00 2.69
C SER A 98 -1.88 -8.17 3.20
N CYS A 99 -1.85 -7.91 4.51
CA CYS A 99 -0.64 -7.42 5.16
C CYS A 99 0.45 -8.50 5.22
N ALA A 100 1.65 -8.10 5.67
CA ALA A 100 2.73 -9.02 5.99
C ALA A 100 2.30 -10.08 7.02
N ASP A 101 3.03 -11.19 7.10
CA ASP A 101 2.74 -12.27 8.06
C ASP A 101 1.33 -12.88 7.97
N VAL A 102 0.79 -12.93 6.74
CA VAL A 102 -0.59 -13.35 6.46
C VAL A 102 -0.95 -14.70 7.08
N PHE A 103 -0.04 -15.67 7.08
CA PHE A 103 -0.33 -17.03 7.54
C PHE A 103 -0.48 -17.14 9.06
N ASN A 104 0.07 -16.18 9.81
CA ASN A 104 -0.04 -16.12 11.26
C ASN A 104 -1.07 -15.07 11.73
N ASN A 105 -1.59 -14.26 10.80
CA ASN A 105 -2.61 -13.25 11.10
C ASN A 105 -4.02 -13.82 10.90
N PRO A 106 -4.82 -14.00 11.98
CA PRO A 106 -6.15 -14.60 11.89
C PRO A 106 -7.18 -13.71 11.18
N ASN A 107 -6.88 -12.41 11.00
CA ASN A 107 -7.74 -11.45 10.30
C ASN A 107 -7.41 -11.32 8.80
N SER A 108 -6.49 -12.14 8.31
CA SER A 108 -6.11 -12.13 6.90
C SER A 108 -7.11 -12.84 6.00
N ILE A 109 -7.15 -12.41 4.74
CA ILE A 109 -7.84 -13.15 3.68
C ILE A 109 -7.17 -14.52 3.53
N PRO A 110 -7.92 -15.63 3.42
CA PRO A 110 -7.34 -16.95 3.27
C PRO A 110 -6.46 -17.03 2.01
N THR A 111 -5.15 -16.94 2.20
CA THR A 111 -4.13 -17.09 1.15
C THR A 111 -3.74 -18.55 0.91
N CYS A 112 -4.27 -19.48 1.71
CA CYS A 112 -4.00 -20.90 1.57
C CYS A 112 -4.83 -21.52 0.44
N LEU A 113 -4.28 -21.50 -0.77
CA LEU A 113 -4.81 -22.26 -1.90
C LEU A 113 -4.76 -23.75 -1.61
N GLN A 114 -5.88 -24.43 -1.80
CA GLN A 114 -5.97 -25.88 -1.76
C GLN A 114 -5.43 -26.48 -3.06
N PRO A 115 -5.05 -27.77 -3.08
CA PRO A 115 -4.64 -28.44 -4.30
C PRO A 115 -5.67 -28.24 -5.43
N LYS A 116 -5.17 -27.89 -6.62
CA LYS A 116 -5.96 -27.59 -7.83
C LYS A 116 -6.75 -26.27 -7.82
N GLN A 117 -6.61 -25.43 -6.79
CA GLN A 117 -7.13 -24.07 -6.83
C GLN A 117 -6.17 -23.12 -7.52
N SER A 118 -6.71 -22.04 -8.07
CA SER A 118 -5.94 -20.93 -8.64
C SER A 118 -6.50 -19.64 -8.10
N LEU A 119 -5.60 -18.70 -7.81
CA LEU A 119 -5.93 -17.35 -7.44
C LEU A 119 -5.37 -16.42 -8.50
N LEU A 120 -6.21 -15.52 -8.99
CA LEU A 120 -5.85 -14.58 -10.04
C LEU A 120 -6.12 -13.17 -9.54
N PHE A 121 -5.16 -12.29 -9.78
CA PHE A 121 -5.27 -10.88 -9.48
C PHE A 121 -5.09 -10.03 -10.74
N PHE A 122 -5.92 -9.01 -10.87
CA PHE A 122 -5.90 -8.01 -11.92
C PHE A 122 -5.54 -6.66 -11.29
N VAL A 123 -4.46 -6.06 -11.78
CA VAL A 123 -4.01 -4.73 -11.37
C VAL A 123 -3.81 -3.90 -12.63
N LYS A 124 -4.46 -2.75 -12.68
CA LYS A 124 -4.26 -1.76 -13.73
C LYS A 124 -3.52 -0.56 -13.15
N ILE A 125 -2.40 -0.20 -13.77
CA ILE A 125 -1.60 0.96 -13.40
C ILE A 125 -1.73 1.99 -14.51
N VAL A 126 -2.18 3.19 -14.16
CA VAL A 126 -2.33 4.31 -15.10
C VAL A 126 -1.44 5.46 -14.61
N LEU A 127 -0.60 5.97 -15.50
CA LEU A 127 0.12 7.21 -15.26
C LEU A 127 -0.81 8.39 -15.56
N THR A 128 -0.92 9.31 -14.62
CA THR A 128 -1.73 10.53 -14.74
C THR A 128 -0.83 11.76 -14.64
N ASN A 129 -1.33 12.88 -15.19
CA ASN A 129 -0.63 14.15 -15.24
C ASN A 129 -1.14 15.09 -14.16
#